data_AF-A0A3N4ICH9-F1
#
_entry.id   AF-A0A3N4ICH9-F1
#
_cell.length_a   1.000
_cell.length_b   1.000
_cell.length_c   1.000
_cell.angle_alpha   90.00
_cell.angle_beta   90.00
_cell.angle_gamma   90.00
#
_symmetry.space_group_name_H-M   'P 1'
#
loop_
_entity.id
_entity.type
_entity.pdbx_description
1 polymer ?
#
loop_
_entity_poly.entity_id
_entity_poly.type
_entity_poly.pdbx_seq_one_letter_code
_entity_poly.pdbx_strand_id
1 'polypeptide(L)'
;MKLTTLALLVAPLGAVASLNCTVTAPLKAYCCPDRNSEVVKEYPVGRVALLGCAADDKRDGRWFWNYNNLFTPDTRNVKDCVLNTWRFPNTDVLPDCGVDDYVLRLTRGKRGPLDECDPKCVTNNNIPTQFYFGDS
;
A
#
# COMPACT_ATOMS: atom_id res chain seq x y z
N MET A 1 27.11 29.49 31.67
CA MET A 1 26.68 29.48 30.26
C MET A 1 25.58 28.44 30.11
N LYS A 2 24.35 28.84 29.75
CA LYS A 2 23.22 27.92 29.55
C LYS A 2 23.36 27.25 28.18
N LEU A 3 23.39 25.92 28.13
CA LEU A 3 23.26 25.17 26.88
C LEU A 3 21.81 25.32 26.41
N THR A 4 21.62 26.03 25.31
CA THR A 4 20.35 26.08 24.59
C THR A 4 20.24 24.82 23.75
N THR A 5 19.50 23.84 24.24
CA THR A 5 19.19 22.62 23.49
C THR A 5 18.35 23.00 22.27
N LEU A 6 18.94 22.86 21.08
CA LEU A 6 18.25 23.08 19.81
C LEU A 6 17.33 21.87 19.56
N ALA A 7 16.05 22.00 19.91
CA ALA A 7 15.04 21.02 19.53
C ALA A 7 14.82 21.12 18.01
N LEU A 8 15.36 20.17 17.24
CA LEU A 8 14.95 19.97 15.85
C LEU A 8 13.47 19.59 15.86
N LEU A 9 12.60 20.53 15.46
CA LEU A 9 11.25 20.18 15.02
C LEU A 9 11.41 19.31 13.77
N VAL A 10 11.28 17.99 13.95
CA VAL A 10 10.99 17.09 12.84
C VAL A 10 9.58 17.47 12.40
N ALA A 11 9.48 18.25 11.32
CA ALA A 11 8.19 18.48 10.68
C ALA A 11 7.56 17.10 10.42
N PRO A 12 6.29 16.87 10.78
CA PRO A 12 5.64 15.62 10.45
C PRO A 12 5.69 15.49 8.93
N LEU A 13 6.49 14.54 8.43
CA LEU A 13 6.41 14.12 7.04
C LEU A 13 4.95 13.72 6.85
N GLY A 14 4.22 14.51 6.05
CA GLY A 14 2.82 14.22 5.76
C GLY A 14 2.69 12.75 5.34
N ALA A 15 1.67 12.08 5.86
CA ALA A 15 1.45 10.66 5.60
C ALA A 15 1.58 10.37 4.10
N VAL A 16 2.52 9.50 3.75
CA VAL A 16 2.81 9.16 2.36
C VAL A 16 1.73 8.19 1.92
N ALA A 17 0.78 8.66 1.12
CA ALA A 17 -0.39 7.87 0.76
C ALA A 17 -0.08 6.63 -0.09
N SER A 18 1.01 6.69 -0.86
CA SER A 18 1.50 5.55 -1.65
C SER A 18 2.96 5.71 -2.05
N LEU A 19 3.58 4.59 -2.37
CA LEU A 19 4.92 4.48 -2.93
C LEU A 19 4.88 3.66 -4.22
N ASN A 20 5.58 4.15 -5.23
CA ASN A 20 5.97 3.36 -6.40
C ASN A 20 7.31 2.71 -6.09
N CYS A 21 7.35 1.38 -5.98
CA CYS A 21 8.58 0.65 -5.69
C CYS A 21 8.90 -0.36 -6.80
N THR A 22 10.17 -0.51 -7.13
CA THR A 22 10.64 -1.54 -8.07
C THR A 22 10.72 -2.89 -7.36
N VAL A 23 10.05 -3.90 -7.92
CA VAL A 23 9.99 -5.26 -7.40
C VAL A 23 11.32 -5.97 -7.60
N THR A 24 11.85 -6.62 -6.55
CA THR A 24 13.13 -7.36 -6.58
C THR A 24 12.96 -8.88 -6.47
N ALA A 25 11.77 -9.35 -6.09
CA ALA A 25 11.33 -10.75 -6.19
C ALA A 25 9.83 -10.78 -6.51
N PRO A 26 9.28 -11.82 -7.16
CA PRO A 26 7.87 -11.84 -7.55
C PRO A 26 6.92 -11.46 -6.41
N LEU A 27 6.02 -10.53 -6.67
CA LEU A 27 5.15 -9.94 -5.66
C LEU A 27 3.68 -10.20 -5.99
N LYS A 28 2.97 -10.90 -5.11
CA LYS A 28 1.58 -11.28 -5.33
C LYS A 28 0.62 -10.21 -4.81
N ALA A 29 -0.48 -10.02 -5.53
CA ALA A 29 -1.63 -9.23 -5.12
C ALA A 29 -2.84 -10.15 -4.94
N TYR A 30 -3.55 -9.97 -3.83
CA TYR A 30 -4.62 -10.81 -3.31
C TYR A 30 -5.93 -10.02 -3.27
N CYS A 31 -7.06 -10.73 -3.24
CA CYS A 31 -8.38 -10.08 -3.09
C CYS A 31 -8.56 -9.40 -1.72
N CYS A 32 -7.98 -9.99 -0.67
CA CYS A 32 -8.08 -9.54 0.73
C CYS A 32 -6.71 -9.52 1.41
N PRO A 33 -6.55 -8.77 2.52
CA PRO A 33 -5.37 -8.84 3.38
C PRO A 33 -5.37 -10.12 4.25
N ASP A 34 -5.40 -11.28 3.59
CA ASP A 34 -5.39 -12.62 4.19
C ASP A 34 -4.65 -13.57 3.24
N ARG A 35 -3.68 -14.34 3.75
CA ARG A 35 -2.90 -15.30 2.96
C ARG A 35 -3.73 -16.42 2.34
N ASN A 36 -4.93 -16.68 2.87
CA ASN A 36 -5.88 -17.66 2.33
C ASN A 36 -6.76 -17.10 1.21
N SER A 37 -6.66 -15.80 0.93
CA SER A 37 -7.35 -15.16 -0.19
C SER A 37 -6.76 -15.57 -1.54
N GLU A 38 -7.58 -15.53 -2.58
CA GLU A 38 -7.14 -15.79 -3.94
C GLU A 38 -6.15 -14.74 -4.44
N VAL A 39 -5.15 -15.22 -5.17
CA VAL A 39 -4.17 -14.38 -5.87
C VAL A 39 -4.79 -13.92 -7.17
N VAL A 40 -4.81 -12.60 -7.39
CA VAL A 40 -5.37 -11.97 -8.59
C VAL A 40 -4.29 -11.75 -9.65
N LYS A 41 -3.12 -11.25 -9.23
CA LYS A 41 -1.97 -11.01 -10.12
C LYS A 41 -0.64 -11.15 -9.39
N GLU A 42 0.42 -11.35 -10.17
CA GLU A 42 1.80 -11.35 -9.68
C GLU A 42 2.62 -10.34 -10.47
N TYR A 43 3.26 -9.40 -9.77
CA TYR A 43 4.19 -8.44 -10.36
C TYR A 43 5.56 -9.12 -10.54
N PRO A 44 6.09 -9.19 -11.77
CA PRO A 44 7.41 -9.77 -12.00
C PRO A 44 8.53 -8.83 -11.55
N VAL A 45 9.72 -9.39 -11.37
CA VAL A 45 10.94 -8.65 -11.00
C VAL A 45 11.20 -7.52 -12.00
N GLY A 46 11.58 -6.36 -11.49
CA GLY A 46 11.88 -5.16 -12.27
C GLY A 46 10.66 -4.32 -12.64
N ARG A 47 9.43 -4.77 -12.39
CA ARG A 47 8.23 -3.92 -12.54
C ARG A 47 8.02 -3.03 -11.32
N VAL A 48 7.31 -1.94 -11.54
CA VAL A 48 6.87 -1.05 -10.46
C VAL A 48 5.58 -1.61 -9.86
N ALA A 49 5.60 -1.84 -8.55
CA ALA A 49 4.41 -2.07 -7.75
C ALA A 49 4.07 -0.78 -7.02
N LEU A 50 2.78 -0.41 -7.05
CA LEU A 50 2.28 0.76 -6.36
C LEU A 50 1.60 0.32 -5.07
N LEU A 51 2.26 0.62 -3.95
CA LEU A 51 1.89 0.21 -2.60
C LEU A 51 1.33 1.40 -1.85
N GLY A 52 0.08 1.34 -1.41
CA GLY A 52 -0.59 2.37 -0.63
C GLY A 52 -0.49 2.14 0.88
N CYS A 53 -1.39 2.78 1.63
CA CYS A 53 -1.50 2.61 3.08
C CYS A 53 -1.55 1.14 3.53
N ALA A 54 -1.15 0.90 4.78
CA ALA A 54 -1.21 -0.40 5.41
C ALA A 54 -2.64 -0.71 5.91
N ALA A 55 -3.17 -1.89 5.59
CA ALA A 55 -4.49 -2.30 6.07
C ALA A 55 -4.52 -2.35 7.61
N ASP A 56 -5.61 -1.83 8.19
CA ASP A 56 -5.74 -1.67 9.65
C ASP A 56 -5.97 -2.98 10.40
N ASP A 57 -6.75 -3.91 9.84
CA ASP A 57 -7.01 -5.23 10.46
C ASP A 57 -5.93 -6.23 10.04
N LYS A 58 -5.13 -6.70 11.01
CA LYS A 58 -3.83 -7.39 10.80
C LYS A 58 -3.82 -8.78 11.44
N ARG A 59 -4.71 -9.67 11.02
CA ARG A 59 -4.78 -11.04 11.59
C ARG A 59 -3.54 -11.88 11.30
N ASP A 60 -2.86 -11.67 10.17
CA ASP A 60 -1.72 -12.47 9.71
C ASP A 60 -0.51 -11.64 9.23
N GLY A 61 -0.39 -10.42 9.74
CA GLY A 61 0.73 -9.52 9.48
C GLY A 61 0.29 -8.19 8.85
N ARG A 62 1.28 -7.38 8.45
CA ARG A 62 1.04 -6.12 7.76
C ARG A 62 0.76 -6.39 6.29
N TRP A 63 -0.20 -5.67 5.73
CA TRP A 63 -0.56 -5.72 4.31
C TRP A 63 -0.62 -4.30 3.77
N PHE A 64 -0.21 -4.12 2.53
CA PHE A 64 -0.36 -2.87 1.79
C PHE A 64 -1.57 -2.96 0.89
N TRP A 65 -2.42 -1.94 0.95
CA TRP A 65 -3.44 -1.73 -0.05
C TRP A 65 -2.76 -1.38 -1.38
N ASN A 66 -3.13 -2.07 -2.43
CA ASN A 66 -2.80 -1.69 -3.79
C ASN A 66 -4.00 -0.97 -4.39
N TYR A 67 -3.71 -0.08 -5.32
CA TYR A 67 -4.75 0.46 -6.16
C TYR A 67 -5.44 -0.67 -6.93
N ASN A 68 -6.74 -0.48 -7.21
CA ASN A 68 -7.71 -1.51 -7.59
C ASN A 68 -8.18 -2.40 -6.43
N ASN A 69 -8.06 -1.94 -5.18
CA ASN A 69 -8.61 -2.64 -4.02
C ASN A 69 -8.12 -4.10 -3.88
N LEU A 70 -6.86 -4.31 -4.24
CA LEU A 70 -6.13 -5.54 -4.01
C LEU A 70 -5.16 -5.32 -2.86
N PHE A 71 -4.59 -6.40 -2.34
CA PHE A 71 -3.70 -6.32 -1.19
C PHE A 71 -2.44 -7.12 -1.41
N THR A 72 -1.31 -6.62 -0.92
CA THR A 72 -0.04 -7.32 -0.98
C THR A 72 0.52 -7.43 0.44
N PRO A 73 1.01 -8.60 0.86
CA PRO A 73 1.59 -8.73 2.19
C PRO A 73 2.86 -7.88 2.28
N ASP A 74 3.19 -7.44 3.50
CA ASP A 74 4.41 -6.70 3.74
C ASP A 74 5.64 -7.43 3.19
N THR A 75 6.55 -6.65 2.61
CA THR A 75 7.63 -7.16 1.79
C THR A 75 8.84 -6.26 1.87
N ARG A 76 10.01 -6.88 1.98
CA ARG A 76 11.32 -6.24 1.77
C ARG A 76 11.84 -6.46 0.35
N ASN A 77 11.10 -7.17 -0.49
CA ASN A 77 11.48 -7.49 -1.86
C ASN A 77 11.16 -6.34 -2.82
N VAL A 78 11.43 -5.10 -2.41
CA VAL A 78 11.24 -3.89 -3.20
C VAL A 78 12.40 -2.92 -2.99
N LYS A 79 12.68 -2.09 -3.99
CA LYS A 79 13.70 -1.04 -3.95
C LYS A 79 13.23 0.20 -4.70
N ASP A 80 14.03 1.27 -4.65
CA ASP A 80 13.80 2.50 -5.41
C ASP A 80 12.37 3.06 -5.18
N CYS A 81 11.90 3.02 -3.92
CA CYS A 81 10.57 3.46 -3.55
C CYS A 81 10.46 4.99 -3.63
N VAL A 82 9.49 5.48 -4.39
CA VAL A 82 9.30 6.93 -4.64
C VAL A 82 7.85 7.37 -4.52
N LEU A 83 7.67 8.62 -4.08
CA LEU A 83 6.45 9.40 -4.28
C LEU A 83 6.85 10.72 -4.92
N ASN A 84 6.41 10.95 -6.16
CA ASN A 84 6.89 12.07 -6.99
C ASN A 84 8.44 12.09 -7.05
N THR A 85 9.07 13.18 -6.64
CA THR A 85 10.54 13.33 -6.61
C THR A 85 11.18 12.83 -5.31
N TRP A 86 10.38 12.41 -4.33
CA TRP A 86 10.85 11.99 -3.01
C TRP A 86 11.17 10.50 -3.01
N ARG A 87 12.33 10.16 -2.44
CA ARG A 87 12.80 8.78 -2.30
C ARG A 87 12.65 8.31 -0.87
N PHE A 88 12.24 7.05 -0.71
CA PHE A 88 12.03 6.41 0.58
C PHE A 88 12.85 5.13 0.65
N PRO A 89 13.47 4.83 1.81
CA PRO A 89 14.33 3.65 1.95
C PRO A 89 13.53 2.34 1.96
N ASN A 90 12.26 2.40 2.35
CA ASN A 90 11.34 1.26 2.45
C ASN A 90 9.88 1.74 2.55
N THR A 91 8.97 0.78 2.68
CA THR A 91 7.52 0.95 2.80
C THR A 91 7.03 1.27 4.23
N ASP A 92 7.92 1.33 5.23
CA ASP A 92 7.50 1.52 6.63
C ASP A 92 6.87 2.90 6.88
N VAL A 93 7.16 3.86 5.99
CA VAL A 93 6.61 5.23 5.98
C VAL A 93 5.13 5.31 5.59
N LEU A 94 4.55 4.23 5.07
CA LEU A 94 3.14 4.18 4.69
C LEU A 94 2.28 4.13 5.97
N PRO A 95 1.29 5.03 6.13
CA PRO A 95 0.41 5.05 7.30
C PRO A 95 -0.53 3.84 7.31
N ASP A 96 -1.21 3.61 8.42
CA ASP A 96 -2.39 2.74 8.42
C ASP A 96 -3.54 3.41 7.63
N CYS A 97 -4.37 2.63 6.93
CA CYS A 97 -5.39 3.15 6.02
C CYS A 97 -6.48 3.96 6.74
N GLY A 98 -6.80 3.64 7.99
CA GLY A 98 -7.77 4.34 8.81
C GLY A 98 -7.37 5.78 9.16
N VAL A 99 -6.10 6.14 9.00
CA VAL A 99 -5.57 7.49 9.25
C VAL A 99 -5.04 8.18 7.98
N ASP A 100 -5.18 7.54 6.82
CA ASP A 100 -4.76 8.11 5.53
C ASP A 100 -5.90 8.92 4.88
N ASP A 101 -6.01 10.19 5.27
CA ASP A 101 -7.03 11.11 4.74
C ASP A 101 -7.03 11.22 3.20
N TYR A 102 -5.87 11.02 2.55
CA TYR A 102 -5.79 11.08 1.10
C TYR A 102 -6.47 9.86 0.49
N VAL A 103 -6.10 8.64 0.92
CA VAL A 103 -6.69 7.41 0.42
C VAL A 103 -8.18 7.37 0.74
N LEU A 104 -8.58 7.69 1.97
CA LEU A 104 -9.99 7.72 2.38
C LEU A 104 -10.83 8.70 1.56
N ARG A 105 -10.25 9.85 1.15
CA ARG A 105 -10.93 10.79 0.25
C ARG A 105 -10.99 10.26 -1.18
N LEU A 106 -9.93 9.63 -1.67
CA LEU A 106 -9.86 9.08 -3.03
C LEU A 106 -10.86 7.94 -3.25
N THR A 107 -11.06 7.11 -2.23
CA THR A 107 -11.96 5.94 -2.28
C THR A 107 -13.37 6.23 -1.77
N ARG A 108 -13.67 7.47 -1.37
CA ARG A 108 -15.00 7.84 -0.87
C ARG A 108 -16.09 7.55 -1.91
N GLY A 109 -17.12 6.80 -1.50
CA GLY A 109 -18.23 6.40 -2.38
C GLY A 109 -17.86 5.31 -3.40
N LYS A 110 -16.72 4.65 -3.20
CA LYS A 110 -16.17 3.58 -4.02
C LYS A 110 -15.66 2.47 -3.10
N ARG A 111 -15.20 1.36 -3.69
CA ARG A 111 -14.51 0.30 -2.94
C ARG A 111 -13.11 0.79 -2.56
N GLY A 112 -12.80 0.81 -1.27
CA GLY A 112 -11.54 1.26 -0.69
C GLY A 112 -10.96 0.28 0.34
N PRO A 113 -9.80 0.63 0.92
CA PRO A 113 -9.04 -0.27 1.79
C PRO A 113 -9.75 -0.69 3.07
N LEU A 114 -10.75 0.08 3.53
CA LEU A 114 -11.52 -0.20 4.74
C LEU A 114 -12.82 -0.96 4.47
N ASP A 115 -13.18 -1.15 3.20
CA ASP A 115 -14.40 -1.86 2.83
C ASP A 115 -14.20 -3.37 2.86
N GLU A 116 -15.30 -4.10 3.01
CA GLU A 116 -15.28 -5.56 2.98
C GLU A 116 -14.76 -6.09 1.62
N CYS A 117 -13.84 -7.04 1.71
CA CYS A 117 -13.24 -7.71 0.57
C CYS A 117 -13.80 -9.12 0.38
N ASP A 118 -13.84 -9.62 -0.85
CA ASP A 118 -14.26 -11.00 -1.14
C ASP A 118 -13.00 -11.85 -1.28
N PRO A 119 -12.69 -12.77 -0.35
CA PRO A 119 -11.46 -13.56 -0.41
C PRO A 119 -11.42 -14.50 -1.63
N LYS A 120 -12.57 -14.76 -2.26
CA LYS A 120 -12.73 -15.60 -3.47
C LYS A 120 -13.10 -14.77 -4.71
N CYS A 121 -12.58 -13.54 -4.80
CA CYS A 121 -12.97 -12.61 -5.87
C CYS A 121 -12.66 -13.11 -7.29
N VAL A 122 -11.70 -14.04 -7.48
CA VAL A 122 -11.43 -14.63 -8.79
C VAL A 122 -12.48 -15.69 -9.11
N THR A 123 -12.70 -16.64 -8.19
CA THR A 123 -13.71 -17.71 -8.36
C THR A 123 -15.11 -17.13 -8.53
N ASN A 124 -15.45 -16.09 -7.76
CA ASN A 124 -16.76 -15.44 -7.81
C ASN A 124 -16.90 -14.43 -8.97
N ASN A 125 -15.87 -14.26 -9.79
CA ASN A 125 -15.81 -13.24 -10.85
C ASN A 125 -16.17 -11.83 -10.35
N ASN A 126 -15.66 -11.50 -9.16
CA ASN A 126 -15.88 -10.25 -8.43
C ASN A 126 -14.56 -9.49 -8.22
N ILE A 127 -13.63 -9.63 -9.17
CA ILE A 127 -12.34 -8.94 -9.15
C ILE A 127 -12.63 -7.43 -9.21
N PRO A 128 -12.07 -6.61 -8.29
CA PRO A 128 -12.32 -5.17 -8.33
C PRO A 128 -11.79 -4.57 -9.65
N THR A 129 -12.66 -3.86 -10.37
CA THR A 129 -12.40 -3.33 -11.72
C THR A 129 -11.87 -1.88 -11.72
N GLN A 130 -11.66 -1.28 -10.54
CA GLN A 130 -11.34 0.14 -10.47
C GLN A 130 -9.87 0.40 -10.78
N PHE A 131 -9.57 0.85 -11.99
CA PHE A 131 -8.23 1.31 -12.37
C PHE A 131 -7.87 2.62 -11.68
N TYR A 132 -6.72 2.63 -11.02
CA TYR A 132 -6.03 3.87 -10.69
C TYR A 132 -4.58 3.76 -11.13
N PHE A 133 -4.04 4.89 -11.60
CA PHE A 133 -2.77 5.07 -12.32
C PHE A 133 -1.70 3.97 -12.15
N GLY A 134 -1.28 3.38 -13.28
CA GLY A 134 -0.13 2.46 -13.34
C GLY A 134 -0.41 1.08 -13.96
N ASP A 135 -1.67 0.73 -14.20
CA ASP A 135 -2.09 -0.55 -14.80
C ASP A 135 -2.15 -0.52 -16.35
N SER A 136 -1.14 0.09 -16.98
CA SER A 136 -0.93 0.06 -18.44
C SER A 136 0.26 -0.80 -18.84
#